data_AF-A0A2M7DR23-F1
#
_entry.id   AF-A0A2M7DR23-F1
#
_cell.length_a   1.000
_cell.length_b   1.000
_cell.length_c   1.000
_cell.angle_alpha   90.00
_cell.angle_beta   90.00
_cell.angle_gamma   90.00
#
_symmetry.space_group_name_H-M   'P 1'
#
loop_
_entity.id
_entity.type
_entity.pdbx_description
1 polymer ?
#
loop_
_entity_poly.entity_id
_entity_poly.type
_entity_poly.pdbx_seq_one_letter_code
_entity_poly.pdbx_strand_id
1 'polypeptide(L)'
;MAFPLSILLIPYLIFLLLWIFFSFVGIFHLLNFGFKNLVTLMAIFIYVGVALFILIISINYINQIDWSFKIGLLNDIINQKLIFN
;
A
#
# COMPACT_ATOMS: atom_id res chain seq x y z
N MET A 1 -21.93 15.37 -7.46
CA MET A 1 -21.56 14.03 -7.96
C MET A 1 -20.76 13.33 -6.87
N ALA A 2 -21.07 12.08 -6.55
CA ALA A 2 -20.36 11.32 -5.51
C ALA A 2 -19.54 10.21 -6.17
N PHE A 3 -18.31 10.00 -5.71
CA PHE A 3 -17.45 8.92 -6.19
C PHE A 3 -17.13 7.94 -5.04
N PRO A 4 -16.97 6.63 -5.35
CA PRO A 4 -16.65 5.64 -4.33
C PRO A 4 -15.20 5.82 -3.83
N LEU A 5 -15.00 5.68 -2.52
CA LEU A 5 -13.68 5.77 -1.89
C LEU A 5 -12.68 4.73 -2.42
N SER A 6 -13.19 3.60 -2.92
CA SER A 6 -12.41 2.50 -3.51
C SER A 6 -11.52 2.91 -4.68
N ILE A 7 -11.78 4.04 -5.34
CA ILE A 7 -10.90 4.59 -6.39
C ILE A 7 -9.49 4.88 -5.84
N LEU A 8 -9.37 5.29 -4.58
CA LEU A 8 -8.07 5.55 -3.96
C LEU A 8 -7.26 4.27 -3.72
N LEU A 9 -7.89 3.10 -3.74
CA LEU A 9 -7.21 1.81 -3.61
C LEU A 9 -6.39 1.47 -4.87
N ILE A 10 -6.81 1.95 -6.05
CA ILE A 10 -6.18 1.65 -7.33
C ILE A 10 -4.68 2.07 -7.37
N PRO A 11 -4.30 3.33 -7.08
CA PRO A 11 -2.88 3.72 -7.10
C PRO A 11 -2.06 2.94 -6.07
N TYR A 12 -2.63 2.60 -4.91
CA TYR A 12 -1.97 1.77 -3.90
C TYR A 12 -1.68 0.35 -4.43
N LEU A 13 -2.65 -0.28 -5.11
CA LEU A 13 -2.46 -1.60 -5.72
C LEU A 13 -1.40 -1.59 -6.84
N ILE A 14 -1.39 -0.54 -7.68
CA ILE A 14 -0.37 -0.36 -8.72
C ILE A 14 1.02 -0.25 -8.07
N PHE A 15 1.14 0.55 -7.02
CA PHE A 15 2.39 0.67 -6.26
C PHE A 15 2.84 -0.68 -5.70
N LEU A 16 1.95 -1.44 -5.06
CA LEU A 16 2.27 -2.77 -4.54
C LEU A 16 2.75 -3.73 -5.63
N LEU A 17 2.08 -3.74 -6.78
CA LEU A 17 2.44 -4.61 -7.90
C LEU A 17 3.85 -4.29 -8.41
N LEU A 18 4.13 -3.01 -8.65
CA LEU A 18 5.46 -2.55 -9.07
C LEU A 18 6.51 -2.87 -8.01
N TRP A 19 6.22 -2.57 -6.75
CA TRP A 19 7.13 -2.83 -5.64
C TRP A 19 7.46 -4.32 -5.51
N ILE A 20 6.48 -5.23 -5.58
CA ILE A 20 6.70 -6.69 -5.56
C ILE A 20 7.58 -7.10 -6.75
N PHE A 21 7.27 -6.60 -7.95
CA PHE A 21 8.03 -6.91 -9.15
C PHE A 21 9.50 -6.49 -9.02
N PHE A 22 9.77 -5.24 -8.62
CA PHE A 22 11.14 -4.76 -8.43
C PHE A 22 11.86 -5.47 -7.28
N SER A 23 11.16 -5.80 -6.20
CA SER A 23 11.71 -6.56 -5.09
C SER A 23 12.15 -7.95 -5.53
N PHE A 24 11.32 -8.63 -6.33
CA PHE A 24 11.64 -9.95 -6.88
C PHE A 24 12.85 -9.88 -7.81
N VAL A 25 12.89 -8.92 -8.73
CA VAL A 25 14.05 -8.70 -9.63
C VAL A 25 15.32 -8.38 -8.83
N GLY A 26 15.21 -7.54 -7.79
CA GLY A 26 16.34 -7.18 -6.93
C GLY A 26 16.89 -8.38 -6.17
N ILE A 27 16.03 -9.18 -5.56
CA ILE A 27 16.43 -10.41 -4.85
C ILE A 27 17.04 -11.41 -5.83
N PHE A 28 16.42 -11.63 -6.99
CA PHE A 28 16.95 -12.50 -8.05
C PHE A 28 18.35 -12.03 -8.48
N HIS A 29 18.54 -10.73 -8.69
CA HIS A 29 19.84 -10.18 -9.06
C HIS A 29 20.88 -10.38 -7.94
N LEU A 30 20.52 -10.14 -6.68
CA LEU A 30 21.39 -10.35 -5.53
C LEU A 30 21.83 -11.82 -5.40
N LEU A 31 20.90 -12.77 -5.61
CA LEU A 31 21.17 -14.20 -5.51
C LEU A 31 22.02 -14.75 -6.65
N ASN A 32 21.91 -14.18 -7.86
CA ASN A 32 22.65 -14.65 -9.02
C ASN A 32 23.98 -13.93 -9.23
N PHE A 33 23.98 -12.60 -9.09
CA PHE A 33 25.11 -11.73 -9.46
C PHE A 33 25.74 -11.00 -8.26
N GLY A 34 25.09 -11.01 -7.08
CA GLY A 34 25.64 -10.41 -5.87
C GLY A 34 26.74 -11.25 -5.23
N PHE A 35 27.44 -10.65 -4.26
CA PHE A 35 28.38 -11.38 -3.42
C PHE A 35 27.62 -12.40 -2.57
N LYS A 36 27.77 -13.69 -2.90
CA LYS A 36 27.12 -14.82 -2.21
C LYS A 36 27.78 -15.14 -0.87
N ASN A 37 27.89 -14.15 0.01
CA ASN A 37 28.35 -14.33 1.37
C ASN A 37 27.17 -14.40 2.34
N LEU A 38 27.44 -14.86 3.57
CA LEU A 38 26.42 -15.01 4.61
C LEU A 38 25.70 -13.69 4.92
N VAL A 39 26.42 -12.57 4.84
CA VAL A 39 25.87 -11.22 5.09
C VAL A 39 24.78 -10.88 4.07
N THR A 40 25.02 -11.11 2.78
CA THR A 40 24.04 -10.87 1.72
C THR A 40 22.80 -11.73 1.91
N LEU A 41 22.98 -13.00 2.29
CA LEU A 41 21.86 -13.91 2.56
C LEU A 41 21.03 -13.43 3.77
N MET A 42 21.68 -13.05 4.88
CA MET A 42 21.00 -12.48 6.05
C MET A 42 20.27 -11.17 5.71
N ALA A 43 20.86 -10.31 4.88
CA ALA A 43 20.25 -9.07 4.43
C ALA A 43 18.96 -9.34 3.64
N ILE A 44 18.93 -10.35 2.76
CA ILE A 44 17.71 -10.77 2.04
C ILE A 44 16.64 -11.22 3.04
N PHE A 45 16.98 -12.07 4.01
CA PHE A 45 16.02 -12.56 5.00
C PHE A 45 15.44 -11.43 5.85
N ILE A 46 16.27 -10.49 6.31
CA ILE A 46 15.84 -9.32 7.07
C ILE A 46 14.92 -8.45 6.22
N TYR A 47 15.31 -8.18 4.97
CA TYR A 47 14.51 -7.39 4.04
C TYR A 47 13.12 -8.01 3.82
N VAL A 48 13.06 -9.31 3.51
CA VAL A 48 11.79 -10.02 3.31
C VAL A 48 10.96 -10.02 4.59
N GLY A 49 11.57 -10.27 5.75
CA GLY A 49 10.87 -10.27 7.03
C GLY A 49 10.24 -8.92 7.37
N VAL A 50 11.00 -7.82 7.23
CA VAL A 50 10.51 -6.46 7.45
C VAL A 50 9.43 -6.08 6.43
N ALA A 51 9.63 -6.44 5.16
CA ALA A 51 8.66 -6.19 4.10
C ALA A 51 7.32 -6.88 4.37
N LEU A 52 7.34 -8.16 4.76
CA LEU A 52 6.13 -8.90 5.15
C LEU A 52 5.46 -8.29 6.38
N PHE A 53 6.24 -7.89 7.39
CA PHE A 53 5.71 -7.25 8.60
C PHE A 53 4.97 -5.94 8.27
N ILE A 54 5.57 -5.08 7.44
CA ILE A 54 4.95 -3.83 6.99
C ILE A 54 3.68 -4.11 6.17
N LEU A 55 3.72 -5.11 5.28
CA LEU A 55 2.56 -5.49 4.46
C LEU A 55 1.39 -5.96 5.32
N ILE A 56 1.64 -6.77 6.35
CA ILE A 56 0.62 -7.22 7.31
C ILE A 56 -0.01 -6.03 8.04
N ILE A 57 0.81 -5.10 8.54
CA ILE A 57 0.32 -3.88 9.19
C ILE A 57 -0.56 -3.10 8.21
N SER A 58 -0.11 -2.91 6.97
CA SER A 58 -0.84 -2.19 5.95
C SER A 58 -2.20 -2.83 5.66
N ILE A 59 -2.27 -4.16 5.54
CA ILE A 59 -3.52 -4.90 5.32
C ILE A 59 -4.49 -4.70 6.50
N ASN A 60 -3.98 -4.76 7.73
CA ASN A 60 -4.81 -4.56 8.93
C ASN A 60 -5.46 -3.18 8.97
N TYR A 61 -4.76 -2.12 8.55
CA TYR A 61 -5.35 -0.78 8.47
C TYR A 61 -6.33 -0.64 7.29
N ILE A 62 -6.00 -1.20 6.13
CA ILE A 62 -6.86 -1.15 4.93
C ILE A 62 -8.18 -1.89 5.15
N ASN A 63 -8.17 -3.01 5.87
CA ASN A 63 -9.36 -3.80 6.15
C ASN A 63 -10.34 -3.12 7.11
N GLN A 64 -9.91 -2.10 7.86
CA GLN A 64 -10.77 -1.33 8.75
C GLN A 64 -11.57 -0.25 8.01
N ILE A 65 -11.22 0.04 6.75
CA ILE A 65 -11.86 1.09 5.96
C ILE A 65 -13.14 0.53 5.32
N ASP A 66 -14.24 1.27 5.46
CA ASP A 66 -15.46 1.00 4.71
C ASP A 66 -15.34 1.50 3.26
N TRP A 67 -15.04 0.59 2.35
CA TRP A 67 -14.88 0.88 0.92
C TRP A 67 -16.21 1.13 0.19
N SER A 68 -17.35 0.89 0.83
CA SER A 68 -18.67 1.21 0.27
C SER A 68 -19.02 2.69 0.39
N PHE A 69 -18.24 3.44 1.19
CA PHE A 69 -18.43 4.86 1.41
C PHE A 69 -18.28 5.67 0.10
N LYS A 70 -19.21 6.61 -0.12
CA LYS A 70 -19.21 7.51 -1.27
C LYS A 70 -18.90 8.93 -0.79
N ILE A 71 -17.85 9.53 -1.33
CA ILE A 71 -17.48 10.92 -1.02
C ILE A 71 -18.32 11.85 -1.89
N GLY A 72 -19.15 12.68 -1.26
CA GLY A 72 -19.93 13.72 -1.93
C GLY A 72 -19.23 15.07 -1.87
N LEU A 73 -18.66 15.53 -2.99
CA LEU A 73 -17.92 16.81 -3.03
C LEU A 73 -18.77 18.07 -2.75
N LEU A 74 -20.11 17.99 -2.86
CA LEU A 74 -20.99 19.17 -2.84
C LEU A 74 -22.02 19.17 -1.68
N ASN A 75 -22.56 18.01 -1.29
CA ASN A 75 -23.62 17.94 -0.27
C ASN A 75 -23.07 18.16 1.15
N ASP A 76 -21.86 17.71 1.44
CA ASP A 76 -21.30 17.79 2.80
C ASP A 76 -20.84 19.22 3.16
N ILE A 77 -20.41 20.00 2.16
CA ILE A 77 -20.03 21.42 2.33
C ILE A 77 -21.26 22.31 2.55
N ILE A 78 -22.36 22.06 1.82
CA ILE A 78 -23.62 22.82 1.95
C ILE A 78 -24.28 22.53 3.31
N ASN A 79 -24.29 21.27 3.76
CA ASN A 79 -24.84 20.88 5.06
C ASN A 79 -24.04 21.44 6.24
N GLN A 80 -22.70 21.54 6.14
CA GLN A 80 -21.91 22.25 7.17
C GLN A 80 -22.29 23.73 7.26
N LYS A 81 -22.48 24.40 6.11
CA LYS A 81 -22.77 25.83 6.08
C LYS A 81 -24.16 26.19 6.66
N LEU A 82 -25.10 25.24 6.66
CA LEU A 82 -26.45 25.41 7.23
C LEU A 82 -26.51 25.17 8.75
N ILE A 83 -25.50 24.55 9.36
CA ILE A 83 -25.43 24.31 10.82
C ILE A 83 -24.80 25.50 11.56
N PHE A 84 -24.01 26.33 10.86
CA PHE A 84 -23.33 27.50 11.41
C PHE A 84 -24.02 28.85 11.09
N ASN A 85 -25.25 28.82 10.59
CA ASN A 85 -26.15 29.97 10.38
C ASN A 85 -27.48 29.69 11.07
#